data_AF-A0A3D0E0T9-F1
#
_entry.id   AF-A0A3D0E0T9-F1
#
_cell.length_a   1.000
_cell.length_b   1.000
_cell.length_c   1.000
_cell.angle_alpha   90.00
_cell.angle_beta   90.00
_cell.angle_gamma   90.00
#
_symmetry.space_group_name_H-M   'P 1'
#
loop_
_entity.id
_entity.type
_entity.pdbx_description
1 polymer ?
#
loop_
_entity_poly.entity_id
_entity_poly.type
_entity_poly.pdbx_seq_one_letter_code
_entity_poly.pdbx_strand_id
1 'polypeptide(L)'
;AGASPAAAAAGGATAHAVSFQQVKGVIDQRCAMCHSAAMPSKGIAFDSPASIKRHAQQMYQQTVVLKVMPLNNATQITAGERDLLKRWYEEGAPVE
;
A
#
# COMPACT_ATOMS: atom_id res chain seq x y z
N ALA A 1 -45.57 7.28 -18.77
CA ALA A 1 -45.77 6.94 -17.34
C ALA A 1 -45.15 5.56 -17.11
N GLY A 2 -44.29 5.31 -16.13
CA GLY A 2 -43.83 6.14 -15.02
C GLY A 2 -42.68 5.44 -14.29
N ALA A 3 -41.86 6.27 -13.64
CA ALA A 3 -41.02 6.08 -12.46
C ALA A 3 -40.31 4.74 -12.19
N SER A 4 -38.99 4.87 -12.05
CA SER A 4 -38.08 4.04 -11.25
C SER A 4 -38.60 3.75 -9.83
N PRO A 5 -37.91 2.83 -9.13
CA PRO A 5 -37.50 3.09 -7.77
C PRO A 5 -35.98 3.22 -7.67
N ALA A 6 -35.56 4.34 -7.10
CA ALA A 6 -34.27 4.51 -6.48
C ALA A 6 -34.21 3.74 -5.15
N ALA A 7 -33.12 3.02 -4.91
CA ALA A 7 -32.49 2.69 -3.62
C ALA A 7 -31.34 1.72 -3.96
N ALA A 8 -30.12 1.87 -3.46
CA ALA A 8 -29.78 2.26 -2.11
C ALA A 8 -28.53 3.14 -2.08
N ALA A 9 -28.58 4.13 -1.19
CA ALA A 9 -27.39 4.72 -0.61
C ALA A 9 -26.58 3.61 0.07
N ALA A 10 -25.46 3.23 -0.53
CA ALA A 10 -24.42 2.51 0.18
C ALA A 10 -23.75 3.53 1.12
N GLY A 11 -23.83 3.23 2.42
CA GLY A 11 -23.49 4.13 3.50
C GLY A 11 -22.10 4.75 3.37
N GLY A 12 -21.98 5.94 3.95
CA GLY A 12 -20.69 6.56 4.18
C GLY A 12 -19.81 5.58 4.95
N ALA A 13 -18.82 5.04 4.24
CA ALA A 13 -17.72 4.34 4.87
C ALA A 13 -17.08 5.35 5.83
N THR A 14 -17.35 5.19 7.12
CA THR A 14 -16.40 5.61 8.15
C THR A 14 -15.06 5.12 7.65
N ALA A 15 -14.12 6.03 7.41
CA ALA A 15 -12.80 5.69 6.90
C ALA A 15 -12.19 4.64 7.83
N HIS A 16 -12.32 3.36 7.47
CA HIS A 16 -11.73 2.28 8.22
C HIS A 16 -10.22 2.50 8.13
N ALA A 17 -9.56 2.58 9.29
CA ALA A 17 -8.12 2.67 9.38
C ALA A 17 -7.49 1.59 8.47
N VAL A 18 -6.41 1.96 7.78
CA VAL A 18 -5.78 1.03 6.84
C VAL A 18 -5.14 -0.10 7.65
N SER A 19 -5.58 -1.34 7.44
CA SER A 19 -5.03 -2.46 8.18
C SER A 19 -3.64 -2.82 7.66
N PHE A 20 -2.74 -3.23 8.57
CA PHE A 20 -1.42 -3.68 8.17
C PHE A 20 -1.48 -4.88 7.19
N GLN A 21 -2.49 -5.75 7.32
CA GLN A 21 -2.69 -6.85 6.39
C GLN A 21 -2.94 -6.38 4.94
N GLN A 22 -3.70 -5.31 4.74
CA GLN A 22 -3.92 -4.74 3.39
C GLN A 22 -2.61 -4.22 2.80
N VAL A 23 -1.82 -3.53 3.62
CA VAL A 23 -0.52 -2.97 3.23
C VAL A 23 0.47 -4.08 2.91
N LYS A 24 0.53 -5.11 3.74
CA LYS A 24 1.39 -6.27 3.53
C LYS A 24 1.04 -6.98 2.21
N GLY A 25 -0.25 -7.10 1.87
CA GLY A 25 -0.67 -7.65 0.58
C GLY A 25 -0.09 -6.88 -0.61
N VAL A 26 -0.09 -5.54 -0.55
CA VAL A 26 0.54 -4.70 -1.59
C VAL A 26 2.06 -4.92 -1.62
N ILE A 27 2.72 -4.94 -0.47
CA ILE A 27 4.18 -5.15 -0.39
C ILE A 27 4.57 -6.51 -0.97
N ASP A 28 3.85 -7.57 -0.61
CA ASP A 28 4.12 -8.93 -1.09
C ASP A 28 3.96 -9.01 -2.62
N GLN A 29 2.94 -8.36 -3.19
CA GLN A 29 2.66 -8.38 -4.63
C GLN A 29 3.56 -7.45 -5.45
N ARG A 30 3.97 -6.30 -4.88
CA ARG A 30 4.59 -5.20 -5.65
C ARG A 30 6.05 -4.95 -5.32
N CYS A 31 6.52 -5.38 -4.15
CA CYS A 31 7.85 -5.03 -3.66
C CYS A 31 8.76 -6.26 -3.47
N ALA A 32 8.20 -7.40 -3.08
CA ALA A 32 8.97 -8.60 -2.70
C ALA A 32 9.87 -9.16 -3.82
N MET A 33 9.57 -8.89 -5.10
CA MET A 33 10.41 -9.30 -6.22
C MET A 33 11.86 -8.82 -6.08
N CYS A 34 12.09 -7.62 -5.55
CA CYS A 34 13.42 -7.04 -5.36
C CYS A 34 13.73 -6.67 -3.90
N HIS A 35 12.78 -6.79 -2.99
CA HIS A 35 12.94 -6.43 -1.57
C HIS A 35 12.46 -7.57 -0.66
N SER A 36 12.87 -8.80 -0.95
CA SER A 36 12.63 -9.98 -0.11
C SER A 36 13.86 -10.33 0.72
N ALA A 37 13.71 -11.26 1.67
CA ALA A 37 14.85 -11.80 2.41
C ALA A 37 15.91 -12.43 1.49
N ALA A 38 15.49 -13.07 0.40
CA ALA A 38 16.38 -13.68 -0.59
C ALA A 38 17.04 -12.65 -1.54
N MET A 39 16.38 -11.52 -1.78
CA MET A 39 16.87 -10.45 -2.64
C MET A 39 16.65 -9.09 -1.95
N PRO A 40 17.55 -8.67 -1.05
CA PRO A 40 17.44 -7.40 -0.34
C PRO A 40 18.05 -6.26 -1.17
N SER A 41 17.34 -5.79 -2.21
CA SER A 41 17.87 -4.71 -3.07
C SER A 41 18.21 -3.47 -2.24
N LYS A 42 19.43 -2.96 -2.45
CA LYS A 42 20.04 -1.86 -1.68
C LYS A 42 20.06 -2.12 -0.15
N GLY A 43 20.09 -3.39 0.26
CA GLY A 43 20.08 -3.78 1.67
C GLY A 43 18.70 -3.67 2.34
N ILE A 44 17.62 -3.50 1.56
CA ILE A 44 16.26 -3.36 2.07
C ILE A 44 15.46 -4.62 1.74
N ALA A 45 14.92 -5.26 2.77
CA ALA A 45 13.95 -6.34 2.68
C ALA A 45 12.69 -6.02 3.48
N PHE A 46 11.53 -6.36 2.94
CA PHE A 46 10.22 -6.19 3.57
C PHE A 46 9.66 -7.55 4.04
N ASP A 47 10.50 -8.33 4.73
CA ASP A 47 10.24 -9.71 5.15
C ASP A 47 9.54 -9.83 6.52
N SER A 48 9.57 -8.75 7.31
CA SER A 48 8.96 -8.71 8.65
C SER A 48 8.23 -7.39 8.90
N PRO A 49 7.21 -7.36 9.78
CA PRO A 49 6.50 -6.14 10.14
C PRO A 49 7.45 -5.06 10.68
N ALA A 50 8.42 -5.45 11.51
CA ALA A 50 9.43 -4.54 12.04
C ALA A 50 10.31 -3.93 10.93
N SER A 51 10.74 -4.73 9.94
CA SER A 51 11.53 -4.21 8.81
C SER A 51 10.70 -3.29 7.92
N ILE A 52 9.43 -3.62 7.67
CA ILE A 52 8.51 -2.75 6.92
C ILE A 52 8.37 -1.39 7.63
N LYS A 53 8.14 -1.38 8.95
CA LYS A 53 8.03 -0.15 9.73
C LYS A 53 9.33 0.66 9.70
N ARG A 54 10.48 0.00 9.85
CA ARG A 54 11.81 0.65 9.81
C ARG A 54 12.04 1.45 8.52
N HIS A 55 11.53 0.97 7.39
CA HIS A 55 11.72 1.61 6.09
C HIS A 55 10.47 2.32 5.56
N ALA A 56 9.45 2.52 6.40
CA ALA A 56 8.16 3.08 5.96
C ALA A 56 8.31 4.44 5.26
N GLN A 57 9.16 5.33 5.80
CA GLN A 57 9.45 6.64 5.19
C GLN A 57 10.09 6.51 3.81
N GLN A 58 11.05 5.61 3.65
CA GLN A 58 11.71 5.39 2.35
C GLN A 58 10.72 4.79 1.34
N MET A 59 9.91 3.82 1.76
CA MET A 59 8.87 3.24 0.92
C MET A 59 7.86 4.31 0.48
N TYR A 60 7.40 5.15 1.41
CA TYR A 60 6.51 6.27 1.11
C TYR A 60 7.12 7.23 0.09
N GLN A 61 8.37 7.66 0.30
CA GLN A 61 9.04 8.59 -0.60
C GLN A 61 9.20 8.01 -2.02
N GLN A 62 9.61 6.74 -2.13
CA GLN A 62 9.90 6.12 -3.43
C GLN A 62 8.62 5.72 -4.18
N THR A 63 7.62 5.22 -3.46
CA THR A 63 6.41 4.64 -4.05
C THR A 63 5.25 5.65 -4.12
N VAL A 64 5.09 6.54 -3.17
CA VAL A 64 3.97 7.49 -3.19
C VAL A 64 4.38 8.83 -3.79
N VAL A 65 5.46 9.42 -3.27
CA VAL A 65 5.87 10.78 -3.64
C VAL A 65 6.55 10.79 -5.02
N LEU A 66 7.64 10.04 -5.17
CA LEU A 66 8.43 10.01 -6.40
C LEU A 66 7.85 9.08 -7.46
N LYS A 67 7.08 8.07 -7.04
CA LYS A 67 6.50 7.02 -7.91
C LYS A 67 7.53 6.30 -8.79
N VAL A 68 8.79 6.28 -8.37
CA VAL A 68 9.90 5.64 -9.08
C VAL A 68 10.01 4.16 -8.78
N MET A 69 9.42 3.71 -7.66
CA MET A 69 9.28 2.29 -7.34
C MET A 69 7.83 1.83 -7.51
N PRO A 70 7.59 0.59 -7.97
CA PRO A 70 8.55 -0.36 -8.53
C PRO A 70 9.22 0.19 -9.80
N LEU A 71 10.48 -0.19 -10.06
CA LEU A 71 11.25 0.31 -11.20
C LEU A 71 10.47 0.08 -12.51
N ASN A 72 10.29 1.13 -13.30
CA ASN A 72 9.48 1.13 -14.54
C ASN A 72 8.07 0.53 -14.36
N ASN A 73 7.52 0.60 -13.14
CA ASN A 73 6.28 -0.05 -12.74
C ASN A 73 6.23 -1.55 -13.08
N ALA A 74 7.35 -2.27 -12.93
CA ALA A 74 7.47 -3.67 -13.33
C ALA A 74 6.41 -4.62 -12.75
N THR A 75 5.90 -4.35 -11.54
CA THR A 75 4.86 -5.16 -10.89
C THR A 75 3.45 -4.57 -11.01
N GLN A 76 3.26 -3.56 -11.86
CA GLN A 76 1.98 -2.92 -12.13
C GLN A 76 1.26 -2.41 -10.86
N ILE A 77 1.96 -1.69 -9.98
CA ILE A 77 1.29 -1.05 -8.84
C ILE A 77 0.34 0.04 -9.35
N THR A 78 -0.87 0.04 -8.81
CA THR A 78 -1.97 0.94 -9.18
C THR A 78 -1.97 2.22 -8.35
N ALA A 79 -2.72 3.22 -8.80
CA ALA A 79 -2.94 4.44 -8.02
C ALA A 79 -3.61 4.13 -6.66
N GLY A 80 -4.61 3.25 -6.63
CA GLY A 80 -5.32 2.87 -5.40
C GLY A 80 -4.42 2.18 -4.38
N GLU A 81 -3.47 1.34 -4.82
CA GLU A 81 -2.47 0.73 -3.94
C GLU A 81 -1.48 1.77 -3.40
N ARG A 82 -1.05 2.74 -4.22
CA ARG A 82 -0.22 3.86 -3.73
C ARG A 82 -0.97 4.70 -2.71
N ASP A 83 -2.26 4.95 -2.91
CA ASP A 83 -3.10 5.68 -1.95
C ASP A 83 -3.35 4.90 -0.64
N LEU A 84 -3.37 3.57 -0.72
CA LEU A 84 -3.37 2.72 0.48
C LEU A 84 -2.06 2.89 1.27
N LEU A 85 -0.90 2.81 0.60
CA LEU A 85 0.41 3.02 1.23
C LEU A 85 0.57 4.44 1.79
N LYS A 86 0.02 5.45 1.10
CA LYS A 86 0.00 6.84 1.56
C LYS A 86 -0.71 6.95 2.91
N ARG A 87 -1.96 6.51 2.97
CA ARG A 87 -2.78 6.59 4.19
C ARG A 87 -2.16 5.84 5.34
N TRP A 88 -1.70 4.62 5.10
CA TRP A 88 -1.00 3.82 6.12
C TRP A 88 0.23 4.54 6.68
N TYR A 89 1.05 5.16 5.83
CA TYR A 89 2.21 5.92 6.28
C TYR A 89 1.81 7.16 7.10
N GLU A 90 0.79 7.90 6.64
CA GLU A 90 0.26 9.09 7.32
C GLU A 90 -0.40 8.76 8.67
N GLU A 91 -0.92 7.54 8.84
CA GLU A 91 -1.43 6.99 10.11
C GLU A 91 -0.31 6.52 11.07
N GLY A 92 0.96 6.75 10.71
CA GLY A 92 2.11 6.38 11.54
C GLY A 92 2.68 4.99 11.28
N ALA A 93 2.35 4.40 10.13
CA ALA A 93 2.81 3.07 9.70
C ALA A 93 2.57 1.97 10.76
N PRO A 94 1.31 1.76 11.21
CA PRO A 94 0.98 0.69 12.15
C PRO A 94 1.29 -0.68 11.54
N VAL A 95 1.77 -1.61 12.36
CA VAL A 95 2.14 -2.97 11.94
C VAL A 95 1.50 -4.06 12.79
N GLU A 96 0.48 -3.67 13.55
CA GLU A 96 -0.32 -4.50 14.44
C GLU A 96 -1.74 -4.63 13.90
#